data_AF-A0AA50H6V2-F1
#
_entry.id   AF-A0AA50H6V2-F1
#
_cell.length_a   1.000
_cell.length_b   1.000
_cell.length_c   1.000
_cell.angle_alpha   90.00
_cell.angle_beta   90.00
_cell.angle_gamma   90.00
#
_symmetry.space_group_name_H-M   'P 1'
#
loop_
_entity.id
_entity.type
_entity.pdbx_description
1 polymer ?
#
loop_
_entity_poly.entity_id
_entity_poly.type
_entity_poly.pdbx_seq_one_letter_code
_entity_poly.pdbx_strand_id
1 'polypeptide(L)' 'MRTFIVSAAIALVAAVSFAAPSQAGNYSYGYKPQCFIKKVKSYDYYGNVVIKKIKVCK' A
#
# COMPACT_ATOMS: atom_id res chain seq x y z
N MET A 1 6.40 -26.49 19.84
CA MET A 1 5.44 -26.29 18.73
C MET A 1 4.62 -25.00 18.87
N ARG A 2 3.99 -24.72 20.01
CA ARG A 2 3.20 -23.48 20.22
C ARG A 2 4.02 -22.18 20.08
N THR A 3 5.27 -22.17 20.52
CA THR A 3 6.18 -21.02 20.44
C THR A 3 6.51 -20.60 19.00
N PHE A 4 6.67 -21.57 18.10
CA PHE A 4 6.95 -21.31 16.69
C PHE A 4 5.75 -20.67 15.97
N ILE A 5 4.53 -21.10 16.32
CA ILE A 5 3.29 -20.56 15.75
C ILE A 5 3.11 -19.09 16.16
N VAL A 6 3.34 -18.79 17.44
CA VAL A 6 3.27 -17.41 17.96
C VAL A 6 4.30 -16.52 17.29
N SER A 7 5.54 -17.00 17.13
CA SER A 7 6.60 -16.23 16.46
C SER A 7 6.28 -15.93 14.99
N ALA A 8 5.72 -16.91 14.27
CA ALA A 8 5.33 -16.74 12.87
C ALA A 8 4.18 -15.72 12.72
N ALA A 9 3.18 -15.78 13.60
CA ALA A 9 2.06 -14.84 13.58
C ALA A 9 2.53 -13.39 13.81
N ILE A 10 3.44 -13.17 14.76
CA ILE A 10 3.99 -11.83 15.05
C ILE A 10 4.77 -11.30 13.84
N ALA A 11 5.62 -12.12 13.22
CA ALA A 11 6.38 -11.73 12.04
C ALA A 11 5.48 -11.34 10.86
N LEU A 12 4.39 -12.09 10.64
CA LEU A 12 3.41 -11.81 9.59
C LEU A 12 2.64 -10.52 9.85
N VAL A 13 2.17 -10.28 11.08
CA VAL A 13 1.44 -9.07 11.44
C VAL A 13 2.32 -7.82 11.24
N ALA A 14 3.59 -7.89 11.63
CA ALA A 14 4.54 -6.82 11.40
C ALA A 14 4.71 -6.53 9.89
N ALA A 15 4.97 -7.57 9.08
CA ALA A 15 5.15 -7.43 7.63
C ALA A 15 3.91 -6.82 6.94
N VAL A 16 2.71 -7.27 7.30
CA VAL A 16 1.45 -6.78 6.71
C VAL A 16 1.18 -5.33 7.13
N SER A 17 1.47 -4.96 8.37
CA SER A 17 1.28 -3.59 8.87
C SER A 17 2.16 -2.58 8.13
N PHE A 18 3.40 -2.96 7.79
CA PHE A 18 4.29 -2.13 6.96
C PHE A 18 3.87 -2.05 5.49
N ALA A 19 3.27 -3.12 4.97
CA ALA A 19 2.85 -3.19 3.57
C ALA A 19 1.45 -2.60 3.31
N ALA A 20 0.64 -2.35 4.35
CA ALA A 20 -0.71 -1.86 4.20
C ALA A 20 -0.71 -0.41 3.65
N PRO A 21 -1.22 -0.18 2.42
CA PRO A 21 -1.27 1.17 1.88
C PRO A 21 -2.34 1.97 2.62
N SER A 22 -1.97 3.04 3.31
CA SER A 22 -2.92 3.99 3.88
C SER A 22 -3.57 4.81 2.75
N GLN A 23 -4.81 4.45 2.40
CA GLN A 23 -5.63 5.26 1.50
C GLN A 23 -6.29 6.41 2.28
N ALA A 24 -5.48 7.40 2.69
CA ALA A 24 -5.99 8.68 3.16
C ALA A 24 -6.08 9.63 1.96
N GLY A 25 -7.30 9.98 1.54
CA GLY A 25 -7.50 10.88 0.41
C GLY A 25 -8.96 11.08 0.05
N ASN A 26 -9.73 11.65 0.97
CA ASN A 26 -11.06 12.17 0.67
C ASN A 26 -11.16 13.58 1.24
N TYR A 27 -10.83 14.58 0.41
CA TYR A 27 -11.18 15.98 0.66
C TYR A 27 -11.88 16.48 -0.59
N SER A 28 -13.20 16.65 -0.47
CA SER A 28 -14.08 17.19 -1.50
C SER A 28 -14.34 18.65 -1.18
N TYR A 29 -13.95 19.54 -2.10
CA TYR A 29 -14.55 20.87 -2.26
C TYR A 29 -14.59 21.15 -3.78
N GLY A 30 -15.57 20.57 -4.48
CA GLY A 30 -16.13 21.16 -5.70
C GLY A 30 -15.64 20.74 -7.11
N TYR A 31 -15.05 19.55 -7.35
CA TYR A 31 -14.39 19.28 -8.65
C TYR A 31 -14.88 18.00 -9.37
N LYS A 32 -15.42 18.21 -10.59
CA LYS A 32 -15.67 17.28 -11.73
C LYS A 32 -14.83 15.99 -11.64
N PRO A 33 -15.34 14.77 -11.93
CA PRO A 33 -14.61 13.52 -11.66
C PRO A 33 -13.32 13.47 -12.48
N GLN A 34 -12.24 13.99 -11.90
CA GLN A 34 -10.92 14.03 -12.50
C GLN A 34 -10.36 12.63 -12.35
N CYS A 35 -10.34 11.88 -13.43
CA CYS A 35 -9.36 10.81 -13.52
C CYS A 35 -7.97 11.43 -13.33
N PHE A 36 -7.31 11.19 -12.20
CA PHE A 36 -5.97 11.72 -11.94
C PHE A 36 -4.95 10.59 -11.94
N ILE A 37 -3.72 10.94 -12.34
CA ILE A 37 -2.62 9.99 -12.35
C ILE A 37 -1.90 10.03 -11.01
N LYS A 38 -2.00 8.94 -10.25
CA LYS A 38 -1.30 8.74 -8.98
C LYS A 38 0.01 7.99 -9.21
N LYS A 39 1.11 8.48 -8.65
CA LYS A 39 2.36 7.73 -8.58
C LYS A 39 2.34 6.82 -7.35
N VAL A 40 2.54 5.53 -7.55
CA VAL A 40 2.65 4.50 -6.52
C VAL A 40 4.08 3.99 -6.51
N LYS A 41 4.73 4.06 -5.36
CA LYS A 41 6.04 3.43 -5.15
C LYS A 41 5.79 1.98 -4.74
N SER A 42 6.44 1.05 -5.41
CA SER A 42 6.41 -0.38 -5.11
C SER A 42 7.85 -0.89 -5.09
N TYR A 43 8.09 -1.98 -4.38
CA TYR A 43 9.40 -2.61 -4.32
C TYR A 43 9.34 -3.94 -5.08
N ASP A 44 10.32 -4.16 -5.93
CA ASP A 44 10.55 -5.44 -6.59
C ASP A 44 11.15 -6.47 -5.59
N TYR A 45 11.15 -7.75 -5.98
CA TYR A 45 11.71 -8.85 -5.17
C TYR A 45 13.16 -8.60 -4.72
N TYR A 46 13.96 -7.88 -5.52
CA TYR A 46 15.34 -7.51 -5.18
C TYR A 46 15.45 -6.20 -4.40
N GLY A 47 14.34 -5.60 -3.96
CA GLY A 47 14.32 -4.36 -3.18
C GLY A 47 14.46 -3.08 -4.00
N ASN A 48 14.42 -3.16 -5.33
CA ASN A 48 14.48 -1.99 -6.20
C ASN A 48 13.17 -1.18 -6.17
N VAL A 49 13.26 0.16 -6.10
CA VAL A 49 12.09 1.05 -6.12
C VAL A 49 11.53 1.15 -7.54
N VAL A 50 10.33 0.62 -7.73
CA VAL A 50 9.56 0.73 -8.97
C VAL A 50 8.44 1.75 -8.80
N ILE A 51 8.52 2.86 -9.53
CA ILE A 51 7.50 3.92 -9.52
C ILE A 51 6.48 3.63 -10.63
N LYS A 52 5.27 3.24 -10.25
CA LYS A 52 4.15 2.98 -11.17
C LYS A 52 3.21 4.19 -11.20
N LYS A 53 2.68 4.54 -12.36
CA LYS A 53 1.64 5.57 -12.51
C LYS A 53 0.31 4.86 -12.75
N ILE A 54 -0.64 5.02 -11.84
CA ILE A 54 -2.00 4.47 -11.99
C ILE A 54 -2.98 5.61 -12.25
N LYS A 55 -3.88 5.41 -13.21
CA LYS A 55 -4.99 6.33 -13.47
C LYS A 55 -6.15 5.90 -12.59
N VAL A 56 -6.54 6.75 -11.64
CA VAL A 56 -7.68 6.48 -10.76
C VAL A 56 -8.80 7.42 -11.17
N CYS A 57 -9.86 6.83 -11.70
CA CYS A 57 -11.14 7.49 -11.94
C CYS A 57 -12.06 7.09 -10.79
N LYS A 58 -12.74 8.06 -10.19
CA LYS A 58 -13.65 7.84 -9.06
C LYS A 58 -15.09 7.95 -9.53
#